data_AF-A0A2J6SW94-F1
#
_entry.id   AF-A0A2J6SW94-F1
#
_cell.length_a   1.000
_cell.length_b   1.000
_cell.length_c   1.000
_cell.angle_alpha   90.00
_cell.angle_beta   90.00
_cell.angle_gamma   90.00
#
_symmetry.space_group_name_H-M   'P 1'
#
loop_
_entity.id
_entity.type
_entity.pdbx_description
1 polymer ?
#
loop_
_entity_poly.entity_id
_entity_poly.type
_entity_poly.pdbx_seq_one_letter_code
_entity_poly.pdbx_strand_id
1 'polypeptide(L)'
;MPPIRTPLAERNSNGHRGPELSEFERGRIIGMHDAGKKDIEIHRFYHHPYSTVRSTIQSAPLREDGHSLPRSGQPKSWTPAQERRVLRHVRRFPKDTYAEVIKACEVGFKKSTVKKILKLHGIKNWKCKRRPYLMAKNAAK
;
A
#
# COMPACT_ATOMS: atom_id res chain seq x y z
N MET A 1 28.46 39.76 -26.00
CA MET A 1 27.55 38.69 -26.48
C MET A 1 27.00 37.95 -25.27
N PRO A 2 25.69 37.63 -25.21
CA PRO A 2 25.17 36.77 -24.16
C PRO A 2 25.78 35.36 -24.28
N PRO A 3 26.00 34.65 -23.15
CA PRO A 3 26.54 33.29 -23.19
C PRO A 3 25.58 32.35 -23.92
N ILE A 4 26.11 31.59 -24.88
CA ILE A 4 25.35 30.56 -25.59
C ILE A 4 25.00 29.47 -24.57
N ARG A 5 23.70 29.31 -24.29
CA ARG A 5 23.21 28.21 -23.45
C ARG A 5 23.36 26.90 -24.22
N THR A 6 23.89 25.86 -23.59
CA THR A 6 23.81 24.50 -24.11
C THR A 6 22.34 24.13 -24.30
N PRO A 7 21.91 23.72 -25.51
CA PRO A 7 20.53 23.28 -25.72
C PRO A 7 20.23 22.07 -24.82
N LEU A 8 18.98 21.98 -24.34
CA LEU A 8 18.52 20.82 -23.58
C LEU A 8 18.66 19.57 -24.46
N ALA A 9 19.23 18.50 -23.91
CA ALA A 9 19.38 17.24 -24.61
C ALA A 9 18.02 16.68 -25.05
N GLU A 10 18.00 15.99 -26.20
CA GLU A 10 16.80 15.33 -26.71
C GLU A 10 16.27 14.31 -25.70
N ARG A 11 14.99 14.45 -25.36
CA ARG A 11 14.35 13.59 -24.37
C ARG A 11 14.02 12.23 -25.00
N ASN A 12 14.80 11.20 -24.66
CA ASN A 12 14.50 9.82 -25.04
C ASN A 12 13.20 9.35 -24.34
N SER A 13 12.13 9.14 -25.10
CA SER A 13 10.85 8.62 -24.61
C SER A 13 10.91 7.18 -24.12
N ASN A 14 11.89 6.40 -24.57
CA ASN A 14 12.09 4.98 -24.24
C ASN A 14 13.04 4.76 -23.05
N GLY A 15 13.37 5.81 -22.29
CA GLY A 15 14.18 5.69 -21.09
C GLY A 15 13.44 4.96 -19.98
N HIS A 16 13.70 3.66 -19.82
CA HIS A 16 13.23 2.90 -18.66
C HIS A 16 14.17 3.11 -17.48
N ARG A 17 13.61 3.26 -16.27
CA ARG A 17 14.41 3.17 -15.05
C ARG A 17 14.89 1.73 -14.91
N GLY A 18 16.18 1.55 -14.68
CA GLY A 18 16.78 0.24 -14.44
C GLY A 18 16.17 -0.47 -13.22
N PRO A 19 16.43 -1.78 -13.07
CA PRO A 19 15.97 -2.55 -11.93
C PRO A 19 16.51 -1.96 -10.60
N GLU A 20 15.83 -2.28 -9.50
CA GLU A 20 16.33 -1.97 -8.17
C GLU A 20 17.62 -2.78 -7.90
N LEU A 21 18.55 -2.23 -7.12
CA LEU A 21 19.72 -2.98 -6.65
C LEU A 21 19.26 -4.17 -5.81
N SER A 22 19.94 -5.30 -5.94
CA SER A 22 19.79 -6.44 -5.03
C SER A 22 20.23 -6.09 -3.61
N GLU A 23 19.74 -6.86 -2.62
CA GLU A 23 20.19 -6.73 -1.23
C GLU A 23 21.71 -6.89 -1.12
N PHE A 24 22.26 -7.85 -1.86
CA PHE A 24 23.69 -8.11 -1.89
C PHE A 24 24.51 -6.93 -2.45
N GLU A 25 24.05 -6.32 -3.55
CA GLU A 25 24.70 -5.13 -4.10
C GLU A 25 24.69 -3.95 -3.13
N ARG A 26 23.58 -3.75 -2.41
CA ARG A 26 23.50 -2.73 -1.36
C ARG A 26 24.46 -3.03 -0.22
N GLY A 27 24.54 -4.28 0.21
CA GLY A 27 25.50 -4.74 1.22
C GLY A 27 26.95 -4.47 0.82
N ARG A 28 27.31 -4.72 -0.44
CA ARG A 28 28.65 -4.41 -0.98
C ARG A 28 28.96 -2.91 -0.95
N ILE A 29 27.99 -2.07 -1.36
CA ILE A 29 28.13 -0.61 -1.32
C ILE A 29 28.33 -0.12 0.11
N ILE A 30 27.49 -0.58 1.04
CA ILE A 30 27.54 -0.20 2.45
C ILE A 30 28.86 -0.66 3.08
N GLY A 31 29.27 -1.91 2.86
CA GLY A 31 30.54 -2.43 3.40
C GLY A 31 31.77 -1.65 2.92
N MET A 32 31.80 -1.20 1.66
CA MET A 32 32.88 -0.34 1.14
C MET A 32 32.86 1.06 1.74
N HIS A 33 31.67 1.63 1.95
CA HIS A 33 31.50 2.91 2.63
C HIS A 33 31.97 2.82 4.09
N ASP A 34 31.59 1.76 4.80
CA ASP A 34 31.99 1.52 6.20
C ASP A 34 33.50 1.27 6.33
N ALA A 35 34.13 0.72 5.28
CA ALA A 35 35.59 0.64 5.15
C ALA A 35 36.27 1.99 4.82
N GLY A 36 35.53 3.11 4.79
CA GLY A 36 36.04 4.46 4.61
C GLY A 36 36.29 4.88 3.15
N LYS A 37 35.79 4.12 2.17
CA LYS A 37 35.91 4.49 0.75
C LYS A 37 34.99 5.65 0.41
N LYS A 38 35.44 6.53 -0.49
CA LYS A 38 34.62 7.65 -0.96
C LYS A 38 33.55 7.16 -1.94
N ASP A 39 32.36 7.76 -1.92
CA ASP A 39 31.26 7.47 -2.86
C ASP A 39 31.73 7.45 -4.34
N ILE A 40 32.69 8.32 -4.68
CA ILE A 40 33.25 8.40 -6.03
C ILE A 40 33.98 7.10 -6.40
N GLU A 41 34.76 6.55 -5.47
CA GLU A 41 35.51 5.31 -5.67
C GLU A 41 34.55 4.12 -5.78
N ILE A 42 33.51 4.10 -4.93
CA ILE A 42 32.49 3.05 -4.91
C ILE A 42 31.70 3.03 -6.23
N HIS A 43 31.28 4.19 -6.75
CA HIS A 43 30.55 4.26 -8.03
C HIS A 43 31.40 3.75 -9.20
N ARG A 44 32.70 4.08 -9.21
CA ARG A 44 33.63 3.64 -10.26
C ARG A 44 33.88 2.15 -10.19
N PHE A 45 33.99 1.61 -8.97
CA PHE A 45 34.28 0.21 -8.74
C PHE A 45 33.10 -0.72 -9.09
N TYR A 46 31.88 -0.38 -8.66
CA TYR A 46 30.69 -1.20 -8.92
C TYR A 46 29.91 -0.80 -10.18
N HIS A 47 30.35 0.24 -10.90
CA HIS A 47 29.67 0.76 -12.10
C HIS A 47 28.19 1.13 -11.88
N HIS A 48 27.80 1.44 -10.65
CA HIS A 48 26.49 1.99 -10.35
C HIS A 48 26.50 3.52 -10.49
N PRO A 49 25.37 4.15 -10.85
CA PRO A 49 25.28 5.60 -10.87
C PRO A 49 25.64 6.20 -9.50
N TYR A 50 26.37 7.30 -9.50
CA TYR A 50 26.78 8.01 -8.28
C TYR A 50 25.58 8.36 -7.38
N SER A 51 24.47 8.79 -7.98
CA SER A 51 23.22 9.06 -7.28
C SER A 51 22.64 7.82 -6.58
N THR A 52 22.80 6.65 -7.18
CA THR A 52 22.35 5.37 -6.62
C THR A 52 23.20 4.93 -5.44
N VAL A 53 24.52 5.09 -5.52
CA VAL A 53 25.44 4.84 -4.38
C VAL A 53 25.08 5.75 -3.21
N ARG A 54 25.01 7.06 -3.45
CA ARG A 54 24.70 8.05 -2.42
C ARG A 54 23.34 7.81 -1.75
N SER A 55 22.29 7.58 -2.55
CA SER A 55 20.95 7.29 -2.02
C SER A 55 20.87 5.97 -1.27
N THR A 56 21.67 4.98 -1.66
CA THR A 56 21.79 3.70 -0.95
C THR A 56 22.40 3.88 0.43
N ILE A 57 23.51 4.63 0.53
CA ILE A 57 24.16 4.97 1.81
C ILE A 57 23.21 5.76 2.71
N GLN A 58 22.54 6.79 2.17
CA GLN A 58 21.60 7.61 2.94
C GLN A 58 20.39 6.82 3.45
N SER A 59 19.93 5.83 2.69
CA SER A 59 18.79 4.99 3.08
C SER A 59 19.19 3.80 3.95
N ALA A 60 20.48 3.49 4.07
CA ALA A 60 20.97 2.31 4.79
C ALA A 60 20.48 2.24 6.25
N PRO A 61 20.49 3.35 7.03
CA PRO A 61 20.00 3.31 8.42
C PRO A 61 18.51 3.00 8.57
N LEU A 62 17.72 3.16 7.50
CA LEU A 62 16.28 2.90 7.51
C LEU A 62 15.94 1.48 7.04
N ARG A 63 16.87 0.79 6.35
CA ARG A 63 16.64 -0.54 5.79
C ARG A 63 17.03 -1.62 6.79
N GLU A 64 16.32 -2.73 6.74
CA GLU A 64 16.64 -3.96 7.45
C GLU A 64 17.22 -4.96 6.42
N ASP A 65 18.43 -5.46 6.67
CA ASP A 65 19.15 -6.44 5.82
C ASP A 65 19.26 -6.06 4.33
N GLY A 66 19.31 -4.76 4.04
CA GLY A 66 19.41 -4.26 2.66
C GLY A 66 18.13 -4.39 1.85
N HIS A 67 17.01 -4.84 2.44
CA HIS A 67 15.73 -4.90 1.77
C HIS A 67 15.20 -3.51 1.39
N SER A 68 14.45 -3.44 0.29
CA SER A 68 13.79 -2.21 -0.14
C SER A 68 12.71 -1.82 0.88
N LEU A 69 12.64 -0.53 1.22
CA LEU A 69 11.57 0.00 2.06
C LEU A 69 10.20 -0.19 1.40
N PRO A 70 9.16 -0.58 2.15
CA PRO A 70 7.82 -0.69 1.61
C PRO A 70 7.33 0.68 1.14
N ARG A 71 6.64 0.72 0.00
CA ARG A 71 5.97 1.93 -0.47
C ARG A 71 4.77 2.21 0.44
N SER A 72 4.49 3.49 0.69
CA SER A 72 3.37 3.94 1.54
C SER A 72 1.99 3.43 1.09
N GLY A 73 1.88 2.97 -0.16
CA GLY A 73 0.64 2.46 -0.73
C GLY A 73 -0.40 3.56 -0.94
N GLN A 74 -1.52 3.20 -1.55
CA GLN A 74 -2.63 4.13 -1.76
C GLN A 74 -3.41 4.31 -0.44
N PRO A 75 -3.76 5.54 -0.05
CA PRO A 75 -4.63 5.76 1.11
C PRO A 75 -6.01 5.12 0.91
N LYS A 76 -6.66 4.74 2.01
CA LYS A 76 -8.02 4.20 1.98
C LYS A 76 -9.00 5.26 1.45
N SER A 77 -10.02 4.83 0.73
CA SER A 77 -11.05 5.73 0.18
C SER A 77 -12.10 6.19 1.22
N TRP A 78 -11.91 5.86 2.50
CA TRP A 78 -12.84 6.18 3.58
C TRP A 78 -12.06 6.59 4.82
N THR A 79 -12.68 7.39 5.67
CA THR A 79 -12.06 7.87 6.91
C THR A 79 -12.26 6.87 8.06
N PRO A 80 -11.40 6.89 9.09
CA PRO A 80 -11.59 6.07 10.29
C PRO A 80 -12.95 6.32 10.98
N ALA A 81 -13.46 7.56 10.93
CA ALA A 81 -14.76 7.89 11.49
C ALA A 81 -15.92 7.22 10.74
N GLN A 82 -15.88 7.22 9.40
CA GLN A 82 -16.86 6.51 8.58
C GLN A 82 -16.80 4.99 8.82
N GLU A 83 -15.60 4.43 8.91
CA GLU A 83 -15.38 3.01 9.22
C GLU A 83 -16.04 2.63 10.56
N ARG A 84 -15.81 3.42 11.62
CA ARG A 84 -16.43 3.19 12.93
C ARG A 84 -17.96 3.27 12.90
N ARG A 85 -18.54 4.22 12.14
CA ARG A 85 -20.01 4.34 12.00
C ARG A 85 -20.62 3.08 11.40
N VAL A 86 -20.04 2.59 10.30
CA VAL A 86 -20.48 1.34 9.64
C VAL A 86 -20.38 0.16 10.58
N LEU A 87 -19.25 -0.02 11.27
CA LEU A 87 -19.05 -1.15 12.18
C LEU A 87 -20.04 -1.13 13.35
N ARG A 88 -20.31 0.04 13.93
CA ARG A 88 -21.29 0.20 15.01
C ARG A 88 -22.69 -0.16 14.54
N HIS A 89 -23.09 0.34 13.39
CA HIS A 89 -24.43 0.10 12.84
C HIS A 89 -24.64 -1.38 12.50
N VAL A 90 -23.70 -2.02 11.78
CA VAL A 90 -23.80 -3.44 11.42
C VAL A 90 -23.82 -4.36 12.64
N ARG A 91 -23.09 -4.02 13.71
CA ARG A 91 -23.14 -4.80 14.97
C ARG A 91 -24.47 -4.65 15.70
N ARG A 92 -25.11 -3.47 15.63
CA ARG A 92 -26.42 -3.21 16.25
C ARG A 92 -27.58 -3.80 15.44
N PHE A 93 -27.50 -3.72 14.11
CA PHE A 93 -28.53 -4.15 13.18
C PHE A 93 -27.96 -5.13 12.13
N PRO A 94 -27.63 -6.37 12.53
CA PRO A 94 -26.92 -7.32 11.66
C PRO A 94 -27.75 -7.84 10.47
N LYS A 95 -29.06 -7.55 10.44
CA LYS A 95 -29.97 -7.96 9.37
C LYS A 95 -30.13 -6.92 8.26
N ASP A 96 -29.62 -5.70 8.48
CA ASP A 96 -29.73 -4.62 7.51
C ASP A 96 -28.93 -4.96 6.25
N THR A 97 -29.54 -4.69 5.11
CA THR A 97 -28.90 -4.82 3.80
C THR A 97 -27.81 -3.77 3.65
N TYR A 98 -26.82 -4.03 2.79
CA TYR A 98 -25.75 -3.05 2.55
C TYR A 98 -26.26 -1.69 2.04
N ALA A 99 -27.43 -1.63 1.40
CA ALA A 99 -28.03 -0.38 0.97
C ALA A 99 -28.57 0.42 2.18
N GLU A 100 -29.24 -0.26 3.11
CA GLU A 100 -29.73 0.33 4.37
C GLU A 100 -28.56 0.81 5.23
N VAL A 101 -27.49 0.01 5.35
CA VAL A 101 -26.27 0.40 6.09
C VAL A 101 -25.66 1.69 5.52
N ILE A 102 -25.59 1.82 4.19
CA ILE A 102 -25.06 3.03 3.53
C ILE A 102 -25.94 4.24 3.85
N LYS A 103 -27.27 4.07 3.75
CA LYS A 103 -28.24 5.12 4.05
C LYS A 103 -28.19 5.54 5.52
N ALA A 104 -28.20 4.58 6.44
CA ALA A 104 -28.21 4.83 7.88
C ALA A 104 -26.89 5.43 8.39
N CYS A 105 -25.76 5.12 7.75
CA CYS A 105 -24.46 5.69 8.12
C CYS A 105 -24.13 7.00 7.40
N GLU A 106 -24.97 7.44 6.44
CA GLU A 106 -24.76 8.63 5.61
C GLU A 106 -23.34 8.67 5.03
N VAL A 107 -22.97 7.58 4.35
CA VAL A 107 -21.65 7.41 3.74
C VAL A 107 -21.73 7.44 2.21
N GLY A 108 -20.81 8.16 1.58
CA GLY A 108 -20.78 8.34 0.11
C GLY A 108 -20.12 7.21 -0.69
N PHE A 109 -19.78 6.07 -0.07
CA PHE A 109 -19.06 4.99 -0.76
C PHE A 109 -19.96 3.83 -1.21
N LYS A 110 -19.50 3.09 -2.22
CA LYS A 110 -20.22 1.97 -2.85
C LYS A 110 -20.34 0.76 -1.90
N LYS A 111 -21.31 -0.14 -2.19
CA LYS A 111 -21.50 -1.42 -1.48
C LYS A 111 -20.23 -2.28 -1.40
N SER A 112 -19.37 -2.22 -2.43
CA SER A 112 -18.08 -2.93 -2.44
C SER A 112 -17.14 -2.44 -1.32
N THR A 113 -17.16 -1.16 -0.99
CA THR A 113 -16.38 -0.57 0.10
C THR A 113 -16.86 -1.06 1.46
N VAL A 114 -18.19 -1.11 1.69
CA VAL A 114 -18.77 -1.71 2.90
C VAL A 114 -18.29 -3.16 3.07
N LYS A 115 -18.35 -3.96 1.99
CA LYS A 115 -17.88 -5.35 2.03
C LYS A 115 -16.38 -5.45 2.35
N LYS A 116 -15.53 -4.57 1.80
CA LYS A 116 -14.09 -4.52 2.12
C LYS A 116 -13.86 -4.21 3.61
N ILE A 117 -14.57 -3.23 4.15
CA ILE A 117 -14.50 -2.88 5.58
C ILE A 117 -14.90 -4.08 6.45
N LEU A 118 -16.04 -4.70 6.17
CA LEU A 118 -16.52 -5.84 6.97
C LEU A 118 -15.57 -7.04 6.90
N LYS A 119 -15.00 -7.32 5.72
CA LYS A 119 -13.99 -8.38 5.54
C LYS A 119 -12.74 -8.11 6.38
N LEU A 120 -12.25 -6.87 6.43
CA LEU A 120 -11.10 -6.48 7.24
C LEU A 120 -11.31 -6.76 8.73
N HIS A 121 -12.54 -6.59 9.22
CA HIS A 121 -12.94 -6.82 10.61
C HIS A 121 -13.49 -8.22 10.90
N GLY A 122 -13.35 -9.16 9.95
CA GLY A 122 -13.80 -10.54 10.13
C GLY A 122 -15.33 -10.71 10.21
N ILE A 123 -16.12 -9.68 9.91
CA ILE A 123 -17.58 -9.73 9.90
C ILE A 123 -18.00 -10.35 8.57
N LYS A 124 -18.24 -11.65 8.60
CA LYS A 124 -18.68 -12.44 7.45
C LYS A 124 -20.17 -12.73 7.57
N ASN A 125 -20.85 -12.78 6.44
CA ASN A 125 -22.21 -13.31 6.40
C ASN A 125 -22.12 -14.82 6.66
N TRP A 126 -22.36 -15.24 7.90
CA TRP A 126 -22.67 -16.65 8.13
C TRP A 126 -24.04 -16.90 7.49
N LYS A 127 -24.15 -17.94 6.65
CA LYS A 127 -25.45 -18.34 6.09
C LYS A 127 -26.38 -18.73 7.24
N CYS A 128 -27.17 -17.78 7.71
CA CYS A 128 -28.23 -18.07 8.65
C CYS A 128 -29.30 -18.89 7.90
N LYS A 129 -29.64 -20.08 8.38
CA LYS A 129 -30.74 -20.86 7.80
C LYS A 129 -32.00 -19.98 7.84
N ARG A 130 -32.71 -19.84 6.72
CA ARG A 130 -33.97 -19.09 6.66
C ARG A 130 -34.91 -19.69 7.71
N ARG A 131 -35.35 -18.92 8.71
CA ARG A 131 -36.32 -19.40 9.69
C ARG A 131 -37.54 -19.88 8.90
N PRO A 132 -37.95 -21.15 9.00
CA PRO A 132 -39.15 -21.62 8.33
C PRO A 132 -40.34 -20.80 8.83
N TYR A 133 -41.29 -20.51 7.95
CA TYR A 133 -42.57 -19.93 8.39
C TYR A 133 -43.26 -20.92 9.34
N LEU A 134 -43.95 -20.39 10.36
CA LEU A 134 -44.80 -21.16 11.27
C LEU A 134 -46.01 -21.69 10.48
N MET A 135 -45.82 -22.82 9.80
CA MET A 135 -46.89 -23.64 9.24
C MET A 135 -47.19 -24.76 10.24
N ALA A 136 -48.41 -25.32 10.23
CA ALA A 136 -48.80 -26.41 11.14
C ALA A 136 -47.79 -27.57 11.16
N LYS A 137 -47.22 -27.93 10.00
CA LYS A 137 -46.14 -28.92 9.84
C LYS A 137 -44.81 -28.60 10.56
N ASN A 138 -44.55 -27.33 10.85
CA ASN A 138 -43.31 -26.85 11.50
C ASN A 138 -43.52 -26.47 12.97
N ALA A 139 -44.78 -26.36 13.42
CA ALA A 139 -45.16 -25.96 14.78
C ALA A 139 -45.26 -27.16 15.74
N ALA A 140 -45.47 -28.37 15.21
CA ALA A 140 -45.47 -29.61 15.97
C ALA A 140 -44.03 -30.12 16.16
N LYS A 141 -43.30 -29.55 17.12
CA LYS A 141 -42.10 -30.17 17.68
C LYS A 141 -41.81 -29.66 19.08
#